data_AF-A0A547NYT1-F1
#
_entry.id   AF-A0A547NYT1-F1
#
_cell.length_a   1.000
_cell.length_b   1.000
_cell.length_c   1.000
_cell.angle_alpha   90.00
_cell.angle_beta   90.00
_cell.angle_gamma   90.00
#
_symmetry.space_group_name_H-M   'P 1'
#
loop_
_entity.id
_entity.type
_entity.pdbx_description
1 polymer ?
#
loop_
_entity_poly.entity_id
_entity_poly.type
_entity_poly.pdbx_seq_one_letter_code
_entity_poly.pdbx_strand_id
1 'polypeptide(L)'
;MTPLEGEYAVKLLLSRNGTKSIVTLSNGAVLRVLNIVPSRDAGEQFDHISTNIAIPHEDHESDFFHASEVREIATEEGAVLFRSTAAEISN
;
A
#
# COMPACT_ATOMS: atom_id res chain seq x y z
N MET A 1 -10.47 6.96 -1.95
CA MET A 1 -9.18 7.65 -2.11
C MET A 1 -9.21 8.42 -3.42
N THR A 2 -8.57 9.60 -3.50
CA THR A 2 -8.38 10.33 -4.77
C THR A 2 -7.14 9.84 -5.53
N PRO A 3 -7.04 10.01 -6.86
CA PRO A 3 -5.84 9.62 -7.62
C PRO A 3 -4.54 10.24 -7.09
N LEU A 4 -4.60 11.50 -6.65
CA LEU A 4 -3.43 12.20 -6.07
C LEU A 4 -2.97 11.57 -4.75
N GLU A 5 -3.91 11.18 -3.88
CA GLU A 5 -3.60 10.42 -2.65
C GLU A 5 -3.00 9.06 -3.00
N GLY A 6 -3.49 8.39 -4.05
CA GLY A 6 -2.95 7.12 -4.53
C GLY A 6 -1.51 7.24 -4.99
N GLU A 7 -1.20 8.26 -5.79
CA GLU A 7 0.17 8.55 -6.22
C GLU A 7 1.10 8.85 -5.04
N TYR A 8 0.59 9.58 -4.03
CA TYR A 8 1.36 9.83 -2.81
C TYR A 8 1.62 8.53 -2.03
N ALA A 9 0.61 7.69 -1.84
CA ALA A 9 0.73 6.41 -1.14
C ALA A 9 1.74 5.49 -1.84
N VAL A 10 1.72 5.41 -3.17
CA VAL A 10 2.70 4.65 -3.96
C VAL A 10 4.11 5.20 -3.78
N LYS A 11 4.29 6.53 -3.88
CA LYS A 11 5.60 7.17 -3.67
C LYS A 11 6.14 6.95 -2.25
N LEU A 12 5.27 6.96 -1.25
CA LEU A 12 5.64 6.66 0.14
C LEU A 12 6.04 5.20 0.32
N LEU A 13 5.32 4.25 -0.28
CA LEU A 13 5.70 2.84 -0.23
C LEU A 13 7.04 2.60 -0.97
N LEU A 14 7.25 3.24 -2.11
CA LEU A 14 8.52 3.18 -2.84
C LEU A 14 9.69 3.79 -2.07
N SER A 15 9.50 4.90 -1.35
CA SER A 15 10.57 5.49 -0.53
C SER A 15 10.96 4.59 0.66
N ARG A 16 10.07 3.66 1.03
CA ARG A 16 10.28 2.64 2.05
C ARG A 16 10.63 1.27 1.47
N ASN A 17 10.97 1.18 0.18
CA ASN A 17 11.29 -0.09 -0.43
C ASN A 17 12.48 -0.76 0.28
N GLY A 18 12.38 -2.06 0.55
CA GLY A 18 13.33 -2.79 1.40
C GLY A 18 13.18 -2.57 2.91
N THR A 19 12.22 -1.76 3.36
CA THR A 19 11.84 -1.58 4.77
C THR A 19 10.38 -2.00 4.97
N LYS A 20 10.11 -2.76 6.04
CA LYS A 20 8.76 -3.24 6.33
C LYS A 20 7.79 -2.10 6.61
N SER A 21 6.57 -2.24 6.10
CA SER A 21 5.45 -1.33 6.38
C SER A 21 4.20 -2.15 6.66
N ILE A 22 3.31 -1.60 7.48
CA ILE A 22 1.98 -2.14 7.71
C ILE A 22 1.00 -1.35 6.86
N VAL A 23 0.29 -2.04 5.98
CA VAL A 23 -0.71 -1.45 5.08
C VAL A 23 -2.08 -1.96 5.48
N THR A 24 -2.97 -1.05 5.85
CA THR A 24 -4.37 -1.36 6.09
C THR A 24 -5.17 -1.03 4.85
N LEU A 25 -5.90 -2.00 4.32
CA LEU A 25 -6.74 -1.86 3.13
C LEU A 25 -8.19 -1.47 3.49
N SER A 26 -8.95 -1.04 2.49
CA SER A 26 -10.33 -0.57 2.63
C SER A 26 -11.32 -1.67 3.02
N ASN A 27 -10.99 -2.92 2.70
CA ASN A 27 -11.71 -4.12 3.11
C ASN A 27 -11.38 -4.58 4.55
N GLY A 28 -10.47 -3.87 5.25
CA GLY A 28 -10.04 -4.20 6.61
C GLY A 28 -8.86 -5.17 6.69
N ALA A 29 -8.35 -5.67 5.56
CA ALA A 29 -7.13 -6.47 5.55
C ALA A 29 -5.93 -5.64 6.02
N VAL A 30 -5.04 -6.29 6.79
CA VAL A 30 -3.80 -5.68 7.29
C VAL A 30 -2.65 -6.50 6.75
N LEU A 31 -1.85 -5.89 5.89
CA LEU A 31 -0.76 -6.53 5.17
C LEU A 31 0.57 -6.01 5.71
N ARG A 32 1.52 -6.92 5.93
CA ARG A 32 2.92 -6.55 6.18
C ARG A 32 3.64 -6.61 4.84
N VAL A 33 3.97 -5.45 4.30
CA VAL A 33 4.54 -5.33 2.96
C VAL A 33 6.03 -4.99 3.01
N LEU A 34 6.76 -5.58 2.07
CA LEU A 34 8.17 -5.34 1.79
C LEU A 34 8.36 -5.41 0.26
N ASN A 35 9.44 -4.87 -0.29
CA ASN A 35 9.80 -5.06 -1.72
C ASN A 35 8.67 -4.69 -2.70
N ILE A 36 8.39 -3.39 -2.80
CA ILE A 36 7.23 -2.82 -3.48
C ILE A 36 7.50 -2.68 -4.98
N VAL A 37 6.60 -3.21 -5.80
CA VAL A 37 6.61 -3.08 -7.27
C VAL A 37 5.26 -2.54 -7.75
N PRO A 38 5.18 -1.24 -8.06
CA PRO A 38 3.98 -0.66 -8.64
C PRO A 38 3.97 -0.81 -10.17
N SER A 39 2.77 -0.95 -10.74
CA SER A 39 2.54 -0.87 -12.19
C SER A 39 1.20 -0.18 -12.44
N ARG A 40 1.14 0.59 -13.52
CA ARG A 40 -0.10 1.23 -13.98
C ARG A 40 -0.45 0.71 -15.36
N ASP A 41 -1.63 0.12 -15.48
CA ASP A 41 -2.15 -0.29 -16.77
C ASP A 41 -2.68 0.91 -17.56
N ALA A 42 -2.66 0.79 -18.89
CA ALA A 42 -3.08 1.87 -19.77
C ALA A 42 -4.57 2.19 -19.57
N GLY A 43 -4.87 3.43 -19.18
CA GLY A 43 -6.23 3.91 -18.92
C GLY A 43 -6.68 3.84 -17.45
N GLU A 44 -5.87 3.25 -16.57
CA GLU A 44 -6.17 3.17 -15.14
C GLU A 44 -5.79 4.44 -14.38
N GLN A 45 -6.57 4.74 -13.34
CA GLN A 45 -6.36 5.92 -12.48
C GLN A 45 -5.44 5.64 -11.28
N PHE A 46 -5.24 4.37 -10.93
CA PHE A 46 -4.48 3.93 -9.77
C PHE A 46 -3.50 2.84 -10.15
N ASP A 47 -2.33 2.86 -9.52
CA ASP A 47 -1.35 1.78 -9.67
C ASP A 47 -1.83 0.51 -8.95
N HIS A 48 -1.56 -0.63 -9.57
CA HIS A 48 -1.51 -1.90 -8.86
C HIS A 48 -0.17 -2.02 -8.13
N ILE A 49 -0.20 -2.60 -6.95
CA ILE A 49 0.95 -2.76 -6.08
C ILE A 49 1.12 -4.26 -5.82
N SER A 50 2.25 -4.80 -6.24
CA SER A 50 2.71 -6.13 -5.85
C SER A 50 3.79 -5.99 -4.79
N THR A 51 3.76 -6.84 -3.77
CA THR A 51 4.73 -6.79 -2.66
C THR A 51 5.29 -8.17 -2.34
N ASN A 52 6.34 -8.18 -1.53
CA ASN A 52 7.06 -9.38 -1.05
C ASN A 52 7.71 -10.21 -2.18
N ILE A 53 8.08 -9.57 -3.30
CA ILE A 53 8.54 -10.24 -4.53
C ILE A 53 10.01 -10.75 -4.46
N ALA A 54 10.71 -10.60 -3.33
CA ALA A 54 12.10 -11.09 -3.21
C ALA A 54 12.17 -12.48 -2.53
N ILE A 55 13.07 -13.32 -3.05
CA ILE A 55 13.58 -14.64 -2.59
C ILE A 55 13.07 -15.01 -1.18
N PRO A 56 12.47 -16.21 -0.99
CA PRO A 56 11.64 -16.57 0.16
C PRO A 56 12.33 -16.22 1.47
N HIS A 57 12.07 -15.01 1.95
CA HIS A 57 12.20 -14.71 3.34
C HIS A 57 11.03 -15.41 3.98
N GLU A 58 11.36 -16.49 4.69
CA GLU A 58 10.49 -17.42 5.39
C GLU A 58 9.10 -16.81 5.68
N ASP A 59 8.06 -17.47 5.15
CA ASP A 59 6.64 -17.27 5.46
C ASP A 59 5.90 -16.04 4.91
N HIS A 60 6.47 -15.28 3.94
CA HIS A 60 5.74 -14.15 3.33
C HIS A 60 5.18 -14.47 1.93
N GLU A 61 3.85 -14.57 1.83
CA GLU A 61 3.15 -14.63 0.55
C GLU A 61 3.23 -13.28 -0.18
N SER A 62 3.29 -13.31 -1.51
CA SER A 62 3.21 -12.10 -2.32
C SER A 62 1.81 -11.50 -2.24
N ASP A 63 1.71 -10.24 -1.82
CA ASP A 63 0.44 -9.52 -1.81
C ASP A 63 0.23 -8.72 -3.10
N PHE A 64 -1.04 -8.56 -3.49
CA PHE A 64 -1.47 -7.75 -4.62
C PHE A 64 -2.70 -6.92 -4.24
N PHE A 65 -2.63 -5.60 -4.45
CA PHE A 65 -3.74 -4.66 -4.21
C PHE A 65 -3.58 -3.39 -5.03
N HIS A 66 -4.65 -2.62 -5.23
CA HIS A 66 -4.59 -1.30 -5.85
C HIS A 66 -4.25 -0.21 -4.82
N ALA A 67 -3.57 0.85 -5.29
CA ALA A 67 -3.33 2.03 -4.46
C ALA A 67 -4.62 2.63 -3.89
N SER A 68 -5.73 2.58 -4.65
CA SER A 68 -7.06 3.06 -4.20
C SER A 68 -7.61 2.32 -2.98
N GLU A 69 -7.14 1.09 -2.73
CA GLU A 69 -7.55 0.27 -1.60
C GLU A 69 -6.80 0.63 -0.31
N VAL A 70 -5.68 1.35 -0.38
CA VAL A 70 -4.87 1.69 0.79
C VAL A 70 -5.60 2.70 1.68
N ARG A 71 -5.91 2.33 2.91
CA ARG A 71 -6.45 3.27 3.91
C ARG A 71 -5.38 3.88 4.77
N GLU A 72 -4.39 3.10 5.17
CA GLU A 72 -3.34 3.54 6.08
C GLU A 72 -2.02 2.87 5.75
N ILE A 73 -0.93 3.61 5.90
CA ILE A 73 0.44 3.08 5.89
C ILE A 73 1.09 3.47 7.21
N ALA A 74 1.59 2.49 7.95
CA ALA A 74 2.31 2.67 9.20
C ALA A 74 3.65 1.92 9.21
N THR A 75 4.56 2.30 10.11
CA THR A 75 5.74 1.49 10.43
C THR A 75 5.36 0.27 11.29
N GLU A 76 6.26 -0.69 11.46
CA GLU A 76 5.99 -1.85 12.34
C GLU A 76 5.84 -1.45 13.81
N GLU A 77 6.42 -0.33 14.21
CA GLU A 77 6.30 0.26 15.54
C GLU A 77 5.00 1.06 15.74
N GLY A 78 4.16 1.15 14.71
CA GLY A 78 2.84 1.79 14.77
C GLY A 78 2.83 3.28 14.46
N ALA A 79 3.93 3.87 13.98
CA ALA A 79 3.93 5.26 13.52
C ALA A 79 3.18 5.38 12.18
N VAL A 80 2.07 6.11 12.17
CA VAL A 80 1.26 6.34 10.96
C VAL A 80 1.97 7.35 10.05
N LEU A 81 2.20 6.96 8.80
CA LEU A 81 2.89 7.76 7.78
C LEU A 81 1.91 8.33 6.76
N PHE A 82 0.78 7.66 6.55
CA PHE A 82 -0.27 8.08 5.63
C PHE A 82 -1.62 7.53 6.10
N ARG A 83 -2.68 8.33 5.93
CA ARG A 83 -4.07 7.89 6.08
C ARG A 83 -4.92 8.56 5.00
N SER A 84 -5.71 7.78 4.26
CA SER A 84 -6.61 8.32 3.25
C SER A 84 -7.79 9.04 3.90
N THR A 85 -8.17 10.18 3.33
CA THR A 85 -9.31 10.99 3.80
C THR A 85 -10.67 10.42 3.39
N ALA A 86 -10.69 9.44 2.48
CA ALA A 86 -11.93 8.93 1.88
C ALA A 86 -12.83 8.11 2.82
N ALA A 87 -12.39 7.82 4.05
CA ALA A 87 -13.18 7.07 5.03
C ALA A 87 -14.14 7.92 5.86
N GLU A 88 -14.17 9.25 5.72
CA GLU A 88 -15.03 10.13 6.53
C GLU A 88 -16.37 10.53 5.88
N ILE A 89 -16.68 10.03 4.68
CA ILE A 89 -17.97 10.28 4.01
C ILE A 89 -18.84 9.04 4.11
N SER A 90 -19.31 8.74 5.32
CA SER A 90 -20.44 7.84 5.55
C SER A 90 -21.10 8.28 6.86
N ASN A 91 -21.91 9.34 6.77
CA ASN A 91 -22.96 9.67 7.72
C ASN A 91 -24.29 9.71 6.96
#